data_AF-A0A353G196-F1
#
_entry.id   AF-A0A353G196-F1
#
_cell.length_a   1.000
_cell.length_b   1.000
_cell.length_c   1.000
_cell.angle_alpha   90.00
_cell.angle_beta   90.00
_cell.angle_gamma   90.00
#
_symmetry.space_group_name_H-M   'P 1'
#
loop_
_entity.id
_entity.type
_entity.pdbx_description
1 polymer ?
#
loop_
_entity_poly.entity_id
_entity_poly.type
_entity_poly.pdbx_seq_one_letter_code
_entity_poly.pdbx_strand_id
1 'polypeptide(L)'
;RARIHRALSRPTLLFGADRELVLMTGLIAVILIFVLLKPITAVLGIAIWIMVVGLLRMMAKADPFMRRVYLRHIRYKHYYRPTSSPWRRY
;
A
#
# COMPACT_ATOMS: atom_id res chain seq x y z
N ARG A 1 8.37 20.38 -30.47
CA ARG A 1 7.47 20.27 -29.29
C ARG A 1 7.17 18.79 -29.06
N ALA A 2 7.88 18.13 -28.14
CA ALA A 2 7.70 16.69 -27.91
C ALA A 2 6.34 16.40 -27.26
N ARG A 3 5.56 15.46 -27.83
CA ARG A 3 4.31 14.99 -27.23
C ARG A 3 4.66 14.07 -26.06
N ILE A 4 4.56 14.59 -24.85
CA ILE A 4 4.74 13.78 -23.64
C ILE A 4 3.50 12.89 -23.52
N HIS A 5 3.68 11.59 -23.75
CA HIS A 5 2.61 10.61 -23.65
C HIS A 5 2.28 10.38 -22.16
N ARG A 6 1.05 10.77 -21.76
CA ARG A 6 0.46 10.62 -20.41
C ARG A 6 0.40 9.18 -19.87
N ALA A 7 0.84 8.18 -20.64
CA ALA A 7 0.92 6.79 -20.22
C ALA A 7 2.05 6.55 -19.19
N LEU A 8 3.13 7.32 -19.25
CA LEU A 8 4.30 7.12 -18.38
C LEU A 8 4.10 7.62 -16.92
N SER A 9 3.11 8.48 -16.69
CA SER A 9 2.85 9.06 -15.36
C SER A 9 1.69 8.40 -14.62
N ARG A 10 0.95 7.50 -15.28
CA ARG A 10 -0.20 6.84 -14.64
C ARG A 10 0.32 5.72 -13.74
N PRO A 11 0.07 5.78 -12.42
CA PRO A 11 0.32 4.63 -11.58
C PRO A 11 -0.49 3.46 -12.13
N THR A 12 0.19 2.37 -12.46
CA THR A 12 -0.43 1.11 -12.88
C THR A 12 -1.12 0.47 -11.67
N LEU A 13 -2.34 0.93 -11.38
CA LEU A 13 -3.23 0.27 -10.42
C LEU A 13 -3.76 -1.02 -11.06
N LEU A 14 -3.55 -2.17 -10.42
CA LEU A 14 -4.22 -3.42 -10.80
C LEU A 14 -5.52 -3.53 -10.01
N PHE A 15 -6.64 -3.81 -10.69
CA PHE A 15 -7.97 -3.93 -10.07
C PHE A 15 -8.45 -2.71 -9.27
N GLY A 16 -7.88 -1.52 -9.52
CA GLY A 16 -8.20 -0.30 -8.77
C GLY A 16 -7.55 -0.23 -7.39
N ALA A 17 -6.57 -1.10 -7.10
CA ALA A 17 -5.74 -1.08 -5.90
C ALA A 17 -4.24 -1.18 -6.20
N ASP A 18 -3.41 -0.84 -5.22
CA ASP A 18 -1.96 -1.08 -5.27
C ASP A 18 -1.71 -2.58 -5.39
N ARG A 19 -1.16 -3.01 -6.54
CA ARG A 19 -0.85 -4.41 -6.85
C ARG A 19 -0.13 -5.14 -5.71
N GLU A 20 0.88 -4.50 -5.15
CA GLU A 20 1.74 -5.10 -4.13
C GLU A 20 0.98 -5.39 -2.82
N LEU A 21 0.05 -4.52 -2.41
CA LEU A 21 -0.73 -4.72 -1.18
C LEU A 21 -1.73 -5.86 -1.32
N VAL A 22 -2.38 -5.96 -2.48
CA VAL A 22 -3.31 -7.07 -2.77
C VAL A 22 -2.56 -8.40 -2.83
N LEU A 23 -1.38 -8.43 -3.47
CA LEU A 23 -0.57 -9.64 -3.53
C LEU A 23 -0.05 -10.06 -2.16
N MET A 24 0.43 -9.12 -1.33
CA MET A 24 0.93 -9.44 0.02
C MET A 24 -0.19 -9.93 0.95
N THR A 25 -1.35 -9.27 0.95
CA THR A 25 -2.50 -9.72 1.76
C THR A 25 -3.09 -11.04 1.29
N GLY A 26 -3.08 -11.30 -0.02
CA GLY A 26 -3.38 -12.62 -0.59
C GLY A 26 -2.42 -13.70 -0.12
N LEU A 27 -1.11 -13.43 -0.17
CA LEU A 27 -0.10 -14.38 0.27
C LEU A 27 -0.21 -14.69 1.77
N ILE A 28 -0.41 -13.66 2.61
CA ILE A 28 -0.62 -13.83 4.06
C ILE A 28 -1.89 -14.64 4.34
N ALA A 29 -2.98 -14.36 3.63
CA ALA A 29 -4.23 -15.11 3.81
C ALA A 29 -4.08 -16.59 3.43
N VAL A 30 -3.38 -16.87 2.32
CA VAL A 30 -3.07 -18.25 1.91
C VAL A 30 -2.25 -18.95 2.99
N ILE A 31 -1.19 -18.32 3.52
CA ILE A 31 -0.38 -18.87 4.61
C ILE A 31 -1.26 -19.15 5.85
N LEU A 32 -2.14 -18.21 6.23
CA LEU A 32 -3.02 -18.37 7.39
C LEU A 32 -3.96 -19.58 7.24
N ILE A 33 -4.51 -19.79 6.05
CA ILE A 33 -5.35 -20.95 5.74
C ILE A 33 -4.56 -22.26 5.87
N PHE A 34 -3.33 -22.29 5.36
CA PHE A 34 -2.46 -23.47 5.42
C PHE A 34 -1.95 -23.80 6.84
N VAL A 35 -1.81 -22.82 7.74
CA VAL A 35 -1.32 -23.07 9.12
C VAL A 35 -2.31 -23.85 9.98
N LEU A 36 -3.62 -23.63 9.80
CA LEU A 36 -4.62 -24.16 10.73
C LEU A 36 -5.26 -25.49 10.29
N LEU A 37 -5.14 -25.90 9.01
CA LEU A 37 -5.67 -27.15 8.39
C LEU A 37 -7.11 -27.58 8.77
N LYS A 38 -7.89 -26.77 9.48
CA LYS A 38 -9.28 -27.07 9.85
C LYS A 38 -10.24 -26.53 8.78
N PRO A 39 -11.29 -27.28 8.40
CA PRO A 39 -12.25 -26.83 7.39
C PRO A 39 -12.97 -25.53 7.80
N ILE A 40 -13.23 -25.36 9.10
CA ILE A 40 -13.84 -24.14 9.66
C ILE A 40 -12.92 -22.93 9.49
N THR A 41 -11.61 -23.11 9.72
CA THR A 41 -10.64 -22.02 9.58
C THR A 41 -10.39 -21.65 8.12
N ALA A 42 -10.57 -22.60 7.18
CA ALA A 42 -10.49 -22.30 5.76
C ALA A 42 -11.62 -21.35 5.31
N VAL A 43 -12.86 -21.63 5.72
CA VAL A 43 -14.01 -20.75 5.40
C VAL A 43 -13.86 -19.37 6.04
N LEU A 44 -13.47 -19.31 7.32
CA LEU A 44 -13.22 -18.04 7.99
C LEU A 44 -12.06 -17.27 7.37
N GLY A 45 -10.98 -17.95 6.99
CA GLY A 45 -9.82 -17.34 6.32
C GLY A 45 -10.18 -16.72 4.97
N ILE A 46 -10.99 -17.40 4.16
CA ILE A 46 -11.47 -16.88 2.88
C ILE A 46 -12.40 -15.67 3.10
N ALA A 47 -13.32 -15.75 4.06
CA ALA A 47 -14.24 -14.65 4.37
C ALA A 47 -13.49 -13.39 4.82
N ILE A 48 -12.52 -13.56 5.74
CA ILE A 48 -11.65 -12.47 6.21
C ILE A 48 -10.83 -11.91 5.05
N TRP A 49 -10.29 -12.77 4.18
CA TRP A 49 -9.50 -12.33 3.04
C TRP A 49 -10.30 -11.47 2.07
N ILE A 50 -11.52 -11.89 1.70
CA ILE A 50 -12.40 -11.12 0.82
C ILE A 50 -12.74 -9.76 1.45
N MET A 51 -13.01 -9.74 2.75
CA MET A 51 -13.29 -8.51 3.50
C MET A 51 -12.09 -7.55 3.50
N VAL A 52 -10.88 -8.05 3.78
CA VAL A 52 -9.64 -7.26 3.77
C VAL A 52 -9.34 -6.72 2.37
N VAL A 53 -9.50 -7.55 1.33
CA VAL A 53 -9.33 -7.12 -0.07
C VAL A 53 -10.37 -6.07 -0.46
N GLY A 54 -11.62 -6.22 -0.02
CA GLY A 54 -12.70 -5.25 -0.23
C GLY A 54 -12.39 -3.89 0.40
N LEU A 55 -11.90 -3.89 1.64
CA LEU A 55 -11.49 -2.67 2.34
C LEU A 55 -10.29 -1.99 1.67
N LEU A 56 -9.26 -2.75 1.29
CA LEU A 56 -8.11 -2.22 0.55
C LEU A 56 -8.51 -1.64 -0.81
N ARG A 57 -9.48 -2.27 -1.49
CA ARG A 57 -10.04 -1.76 -2.74
C ARG A 57 -10.80 -0.44 -2.53
N MET A 58 -11.59 -0.32 -1.46
CA MET A 58 -12.26 0.93 -1.12
C MET A 58 -11.26 2.05 -0.79
N MET A 59 -10.21 1.75 -0.04
CA MET A 59 -9.15 2.72 0.28
C MET A 59 -8.38 3.19 -0.95
N ALA A 60 -8.04 2.27 -1.86
CA ALA A 60 -7.34 2.65 -3.08
C ALA A 60 -8.22 3.41 -4.08
N LYS A 61 -9.55 3.23 -4.03
CA LYS A 61 -10.51 4.06 -4.76
C LYS A 61 -10.57 5.48 -4.20
N ALA A 62 -10.36 5.67 -2.89
CA ALA A 62 -10.34 6.98 -2.25
C ALA A 62 -9.05 7.76 -2.55
N ASP A 63 -7.87 7.14 -2.39
CA ASP A 63 -6.60 7.81 -2.69
C ASP A 63 -5.51 6.85 -3.22
N PRO A 64 -5.26 6.82 -4.54
CA PRO A 64 -4.23 5.96 -5.14
C PRO A 64 -2.79 6.37 -4.78
N PHE A 65 -2.57 7.56 -4.20
CA PHE A 65 -1.25 8.02 -3.75
C PHE A 65 -1.04 7.90 -2.25
N MET A 66 -2.04 7.41 -1.49
CA MET A 66 -2.01 7.37 -0.02
C MET A 66 -0.79 6.63 0.51
N ARG A 67 -0.40 5.51 -0.13
CA ARG A 67 0.83 4.77 0.21
C ARG A 67 2.08 5.63 0.13
N ARG A 68 2.24 6.41 -0.93
CA ARG A 68 3.47 7.19 -1.18
C ARG A 68 3.59 8.34 -0.16
N VAL A 69 2.44 8.92 0.21
CA VAL A 69 2.34 9.90 1.30
C VAL A 69 2.59 9.24 2.65
N TYR A 70 2.02 8.06 2.91
CA TYR A 70 2.16 7.33 4.17
C TYR A 70 3.62 6.86 4.42
N LEU A 71 4.26 6.27 3.41
CA LEU A 71 5.69 5.88 3.49
C LEU A 71 6.63 7.08 3.63
N ARG A 72 6.19 8.26 3.18
CA ARG A 72 6.91 9.51 3.41
C ARG A 72 6.65 10.03 4.82
N HIS A 73 5.41 9.94 5.30
CA HIS A 73 4.99 10.31 6.65
C HIS A 73 5.72 9.49 7.72
N ILE A 74 5.80 8.16 7.58
CA ILE A 74 6.59 7.30 8.48
C ILE A 74 8.07 7.68 8.51
N ARG A 75 8.61 8.13 7.36
CA ARG A 75 10.02 8.55 7.26
C ARG A 75 10.29 9.89 7.88
N TYR A 76 9.27 10.73 8.06
CA TYR A 76 9.43 12.02 8.68
C TYR A 76 9.61 11.87 10.17
N LYS A 77 10.68 12.47 10.71
CA LYS A 77 10.84 12.63 12.16
C LYS A 77 9.73 13.53 12.69
N HIS A 78 9.27 13.22 13.91
CA HIS A 78 8.31 14.05 14.66
C HIS A 78 8.78 15.51 14.82
N TYR A 79 10.10 15.71 14.87
CA TYR A 79 10.68 17.04 14.96
C TYR A 79 11.89 17.14 14.03
N TYR A 80 11.79 18.05 13.06
CA TYR A 80 12.93 18.51 12.28
C TYR A 80 13.44 19.79 12.90
N ARG A 81 14.71 19.78 13.35
CA ARG A 81 15.38 21.01 13.79
C ARG A 81 15.38 22.01 12.63
N PRO A 82 14.91 23.25 12.82
CA PRO A 82 15.02 24.29 11.80
C PRO A 82 16.50 24.59 11.58
N THR A 83 17.09 23.94 10.57
CA THR A 83 18.48 24.18 10.18
C THR A 83 18.45 25.12 8.98
N SER A 84 18.29 26.41 9.24
CA SER A 84 18.51 27.44 8.23
C SER A 84 19.95 27.92 8.34
N SER A 85 20.87 27.41 7.52
CA SER A 85 22.07 28.19 7.16
C SER A 85 22.86 27.58 5.99
N PRO A 86 23.21 28.36 4.96
CA PRO A 86 24.14 27.97 3.91
C PRO A 86 25.63 27.95 4.35
N TRP A 87 25.96 28.37 5.57
CA TRP A 87 27.34 28.71 5.98
C TRP A 87 27.77 28.16 7.36
N ARG A 88 27.38 26.93 7.73
CA ARG A 88 27.80 26.35 9.02
C ARG A 88 29.11 25.56 8.87
N ARG A 89 30.24 26.16 9.25
CA ARG A 89 31.54 25.50 9.46
C ARG A 89 31.65 25.02 10.91
N TYR A 90 31.01 23.90 11.26
CA TYR A 90 31.38 22.98 12.34
C TYR A 90 30.69 21.64 12.10
#